data_AF-A0A1N7QB76-F1
#
_entry.id   AF-A0A1N7QB76-F1
#
_cell.length_a   1.000
_cell.length_b   1.000
_cell.length_c   1.000
_cell.angle_alpha   90.00
_cell.angle_beta   90.00
_cell.angle_gamma   90.00
#
_symmetry.space_group_name_H-M   'P 1'
#
loop_
_entity.id
_entity.type
_entity.pdbx_description
1 polymer ?
#
loop_
_entity_poly.entity_id
_entity_poly.type
_entity_poly.pdbx_seq_one_letter_code
_entity_poly.pdbx_strand_id
1 'polypeptide(L)'
;MTEMLIPRAMIEAPALDLRRRHFDGERNGIVVVGSWIRTDASPLPEPCMVLLHPLRPIARGRTVPVVIPLSEAWRWAAHGDVGDPEHCGARTFQWLADGLLPGNAHSPRDRLRVLDTINHYLPDLLSMPPAPALDRRRSGPSFGEIKITNTVTGETRQSEISRDV
;
A
#
# COMPACT_ATOMS: atom_id res chain seq x y z
N MET A 1 -40.79 24.05 4.17
CA MET A 1 -40.27 22.92 3.37
C MET A 1 -38.77 23.06 3.39
N THR A 2 -38.11 22.38 4.33
CA THR A 2 -36.69 22.56 4.65
C THR A 2 -35.87 21.73 3.68
N GLU A 3 -35.11 22.40 2.80
CA GLU A 3 -34.12 21.74 1.96
C GLU A 3 -33.03 21.14 2.86
N MET A 4 -33.07 19.82 2.97
CA MET A 4 -32.04 19.02 3.59
C MET A 4 -30.86 19.01 2.62
N LEU A 5 -29.86 19.88 2.86
CA LEU A 5 -28.57 19.79 2.19
C LEU A 5 -27.97 18.41 2.52
N ILE A 6 -28.02 17.50 1.54
CA ILE A 6 -27.24 16.27 1.55
C ILE A 6 -25.76 16.71 1.68
N PRO A 7 -25.03 16.32 2.73
CA PRO A 7 -23.63 16.67 2.85
C PRO A 7 -22.92 16.21 1.59
N ARG A 8 -22.23 17.15 0.94
CA ARG A 8 -21.32 16.90 -0.18
C ARG A 8 -20.48 15.68 0.21
N ALA A 9 -20.77 14.52 -0.38
CA ALA A 9 -20.07 13.29 -0.04
C ALA A 9 -18.57 13.60 -0.10
N MET A 10 -17.91 13.55 1.06
CA MET A 10 -16.45 13.61 1.11
C MET A 10 -16.00 12.52 0.15
N ILE A 11 -15.37 12.91 -0.95
CA ILE A 11 -14.79 11.94 -1.88
C ILE A 11 -13.64 11.32 -1.10
N GLU A 12 -13.92 10.23 -0.39
CA GLU A 12 -12.91 9.49 0.34
C GLU A 12 -11.85 9.07 -0.67
N ALA A 13 -10.59 9.39 -0.34
CA ALA A 13 -9.47 8.93 -1.13
C ALA A 13 -9.51 7.40 -1.19
N PRO A 14 -9.28 6.78 -2.37
CA PRO A 14 -9.32 5.33 -2.48
C PRO A 14 -8.30 4.71 -1.53
N ALA A 15 -8.64 3.55 -0.94
CA ALA A 15 -7.75 2.84 -0.01
C ALA A 15 -6.38 2.50 -0.63
N LEU A 16 -6.33 2.33 -1.96
CA LEU A 16 -5.12 2.08 -2.74
C LEU A 16 -5.18 2.88 -4.04
N ASP A 17 -4.16 3.70 -4.32
CA ASP A 17 -4.03 4.44 -5.58
C ASP A 17 -2.76 4.02 -6.32
N LEU A 18 -2.91 3.09 -7.26
CA LEU A 18 -1.79 2.55 -8.05
C LEU A 18 -1.17 3.54 -9.03
N ARG A 19 -1.65 4.78 -9.13
CA ARG A 19 -0.92 5.86 -9.84
C ARG A 19 0.24 6.40 -9.00
N ARG A 20 0.24 6.08 -7.71
CA ARG A 20 1.24 6.55 -6.75
C ARG A 20 2.15 5.37 -6.43
N ARG A 21 3.30 5.35 -7.09
CA ARG A 21 4.25 4.23 -7.06
C ARG A 21 5.58 4.69 -6.50
N HIS A 22 6.18 3.86 -5.66
CA HIS A 22 7.57 4.01 -5.26
C HIS A 22 8.50 3.25 -6.22
N PHE A 23 8.10 2.01 -6.56
CA PHE A 23 8.77 1.16 -7.53
C PHE A 23 7.72 0.38 -8.32
N ASP A 24 8.10 -0.09 -9.50
CA ASP A 24 7.34 -1.05 -10.27
C ASP A 24 8.26 -1.93 -11.12
N GLY A 25 7.75 -3.08 -11.54
CA GLY A 25 8.45 -3.99 -12.40
C GLY A 25 7.62 -5.21 -12.75
N GLU A 26 8.24 -6.15 -13.46
CA GLU A 26 7.62 -7.41 -13.83
C GLU A 26 8.62 -8.54 -13.61
N ARG A 27 8.16 -9.65 -13.01
CA ARG A 27 8.97 -10.86 -12.84
C ARG A 27 8.09 -12.09 -12.87
N ASN A 28 8.55 -13.13 -13.56
CA ASN A 28 7.81 -14.38 -13.74
C ASN A 28 6.38 -14.18 -14.32
N GLY A 29 6.20 -13.13 -15.13
CA GLY A 29 4.89 -12.76 -15.69
C GLY A 29 3.92 -12.16 -14.66
N ILE A 30 4.41 -11.67 -13.52
CA ILE A 30 3.63 -10.98 -12.49
C ILE A 30 4.09 -9.53 -12.45
N VAL A 31 3.16 -8.60 -12.59
CA VAL A 31 3.42 -7.17 -12.42
C VAL A 31 3.45 -6.85 -10.94
N VAL A 32 4.46 -6.11 -10.52
CA VAL A 32 4.68 -5.71 -9.13
C VAL A 32 4.70 -4.20 -9.04
N VAL A 33 4.01 -3.65 -8.04
CA VAL A 33 3.98 -2.22 -7.74
C VAL A 33 4.16 -2.00 -6.24
N GLY A 34 5.17 -1.23 -5.86
CA GLY A 34 5.29 -0.68 -4.51
C GLY A 34 4.45 0.58 -4.39
N SER A 35 3.49 0.61 -3.46
CA SER A 35 2.58 1.74 -3.23
C SER A 35 2.28 1.90 -1.74
N TRP A 36 1.28 2.72 -1.40
CA TRP A 36 0.82 2.89 -0.03
C TRP A 36 -0.68 2.58 0.07
N ILE A 37 -1.03 1.74 1.05
CA ILE A 37 -2.39 1.33 1.33
C ILE A 37 -2.90 2.00 2.61
N ARG A 38 -4.17 2.40 2.60
CA ARG A 38 -4.90 2.83 3.80
C ARG A 38 -5.71 1.65 4.31
N THR A 39 -5.55 1.35 5.58
CA THR A 39 -6.30 0.32 6.30
C THR A 39 -7.06 0.97 7.45
N ASP A 40 -8.17 0.39 7.88
CA ASP A 40 -8.92 0.93 9.03
C ASP A 40 -8.11 0.91 10.33
N ALA A 41 -7.09 0.04 10.40
CA ALA A 41 -6.20 -0.09 11.54
C ALA A 41 -5.21 1.08 11.72
N SER A 42 -4.97 1.92 10.69
CA SER A 42 -3.98 2.99 10.74
C SER A 42 -4.48 4.28 10.06
N PRO A 43 -4.37 5.45 10.72
CA PRO A 43 -4.73 6.73 10.10
C PRO A 43 -3.74 7.15 9.00
N LEU A 44 -2.54 6.55 8.99
CA LEU A 44 -1.49 6.82 8.00
C LEU A 44 -1.40 5.67 6.99
N PRO A 45 -1.28 5.97 5.69
CA PRO A 45 -1.04 4.93 4.70
C PRO A 45 0.29 4.21 4.96
N GLU A 46 0.28 2.87 4.93
CA GLU A 46 1.47 2.04 5.08
C GLU A 46 2.03 1.63 3.72
N PRO A 47 3.36 1.47 3.58
CA PRO A 47 3.94 0.85 2.39
C PRO A 47 3.35 -0.54 2.14
N CYS A 48 3.14 -0.89 0.88
CA CYS A 48 2.65 -2.20 0.47
C CYS A 48 3.20 -2.58 -0.90
N MET A 49 3.31 -3.88 -1.12
CA MET A 49 3.58 -4.44 -2.43
C MET A 49 2.30 -5.00 -3.03
N VAL A 50 2.05 -4.65 -4.28
CA VAL A 50 0.87 -5.04 -5.02
C VAL A 50 1.28 -5.95 -6.17
N LEU A 51 0.68 -7.13 -6.24
CA LEU A 51 0.90 -8.10 -7.31
C LEU A 51 -0.33 -8.12 -8.23
N LEU A 52 -0.08 -8.09 -9.53
CA LEU A 52 -1.12 -7.99 -10.55
C LEU A 52 -0.88 -9.01 -11.66
N HIS A 53 -1.98 -9.55 -12.17
CA HIS A 53 -1.97 -10.33 -13.41
C HIS A 53 -1.78 -9.38 -14.62
N PRO A 54 -0.74 -9.55 -15.47
CA PRO A 54 -0.41 -8.59 -16.54
C PRO A 54 -1.51 -8.45 -17.59
N LEU A 55 -2.22 -9.54 -17.88
CA LEU A 55 -3.31 -9.55 -18.88
C LEU A 55 -4.65 -9.02 -18.34
N ARG A 56 -4.74 -8.64 -17.05
CA ARG A 56 -5.98 -8.11 -16.49
C ARG A 56 -5.90 -6.58 -16.46
N PRO A 57 -6.87 -5.87 -17.06
CA PRO A 57 -6.87 -4.40 -17.02
C PRO A 57 -7.00 -3.94 -15.58
N ILE A 58 -6.19 -2.95 -15.18
CA ILE A 58 -6.30 -2.30 -13.87
C ILE A 58 -7.47 -1.32 -13.93
N ALA A 59 -8.66 -1.77 -13.51
CA ALA A 59 -9.88 -0.97 -13.52
C ALA A 59 -10.64 -1.12 -12.20
N ARG A 60 -11.13 0.01 -11.67
CA ARG A 60 -11.89 0.06 -10.42
C ARG A 60 -13.11 -0.87 -10.53
N GLY A 61 -13.27 -1.76 -9.55
CA GLY A 61 -14.36 -2.74 -9.49
C GLY A 61 -14.21 -3.96 -10.40
N ARG A 62 -13.10 -4.10 -11.16
CA ARG A 62 -12.83 -5.25 -12.03
C ARG A 62 -11.55 -6.00 -11.68
N THR A 63 -10.59 -5.32 -11.06
CA THR A 63 -9.33 -5.92 -10.63
C THR A 63 -9.33 -6.06 -9.12
N VAL A 64 -9.14 -7.28 -8.64
CA VAL A 64 -8.80 -7.55 -7.25
C VAL A 64 -7.28 -7.70 -7.19
N PRO A 65 -6.54 -6.68 -6.73
CA PRO A 65 -5.10 -6.79 -6.56
C PRO A 65 -4.78 -7.72 -5.39
N VAL A 66 -3.68 -8.48 -5.50
CA VAL A 66 -3.06 -9.08 -4.33
C VAL A 66 -2.21 -8.02 -3.67
N VAL A 67 -2.41 -7.78 -2.38
CA VAL A 67 -1.69 -6.75 -1.62
C VAL A 67 -0.98 -7.41 -0.44
N ILE A 68 0.29 -7.10 -0.27
CA ILE A 68 1.12 -7.48 0.87
C ILE A 68 1.53 -6.19 1.59
N PRO A 69 0.89 -5.86 2.72
CA PRO A 69 1.29 -4.72 3.53
C PRO A 69 2.68 -4.91 4.15
N LEU A 70 3.40 -3.81 4.41
CA LEU A 70 4.71 -3.85 5.07
C LEU A 70 4.65 -4.56 6.43
N SER A 71 3.56 -4.37 7.18
CA SER A 71 3.31 -5.01 8.47
C SER A 71 3.25 -6.55 8.39
N GLU A 72 2.93 -7.13 7.23
CA GLU A 72 2.89 -8.57 6.99
C GLU A 72 4.06 -9.10 6.13
N ALA A 73 4.91 -8.20 5.63
CA ALA A 73 5.97 -8.53 4.68
C ALA A 73 7.00 -9.53 5.25
N TRP A 74 7.24 -9.51 6.57
CA TRP A 74 8.16 -10.43 7.25
C TRP A 74 7.81 -11.91 7.03
N ARG A 75 6.51 -12.24 6.88
CA ARG A 75 6.04 -13.62 6.64
C ARG A 75 6.63 -14.22 5.38
N TRP A 76 6.97 -13.36 4.41
CA TRP A 76 7.43 -13.76 3.09
C TRP A 76 8.95 -13.93 2.98
N ALA A 77 9.70 -13.62 4.03
CA ALA A 77 11.14 -13.76 4.05
C ALA A 77 11.53 -15.24 3.86
N ALA A 78 12.18 -15.56 2.72
CA ALA A 78 12.68 -16.90 2.44
C ALA A 78 13.98 -17.25 3.20
N HIS A 79 14.62 -16.27 3.85
CA HIS A 79 15.90 -16.43 4.52
C HIS A 79 15.76 -16.20 6.03
N GLY A 80 16.35 -17.11 6.81
CA GLY A 80 16.34 -17.08 8.27
C GLY A 80 15.08 -17.68 8.89
N ASP A 81 15.02 -17.67 10.23
CA ASP A 81 13.95 -18.31 11.01
C ASP A 81 12.72 -17.42 11.22
N VAL A 82 12.59 -16.36 10.42
CA VAL A 82 11.55 -15.32 10.59
C VAL A 82 10.33 -15.57 9.70
N GLY A 83 10.51 -16.18 8.52
CA GLY A 83 9.41 -16.38 7.57
C GLY A 83 8.31 -17.33 8.06
N ASP A 84 7.17 -17.31 7.37
CA ASP A 84 6.01 -18.16 7.64
C ASP A 84 5.67 -18.97 6.37
N PRO A 85 6.35 -20.12 6.14
CA PRO A 85 6.18 -20.92 4.92
C PRO A 85 4.77 -21.48 4.76
N GLU A 86 4.09 -21.80 5.86
CA GLU A 86 2.72 -22.31 5.83
C GLU A 86 1.75 -21.25 5.31
N HIS A 87 1.82 -20.03 5.86
CA HIS A 87 1.05 -18.90 5.37
C HIS A 87 1.33 -18.61 3.89
N CYS A 88 2.61 -18.56 3.52
CA CYS A 88 3.02 -18.27 2.15
C CYS A 88 2.50 -19.34 1.16
N GLY A 89 2.60 -20.62 1.52
CA GLY A 89 2.08 -21.73 0.73
C GLY A 89 0.56 -21.67 0.56
N ALA A 90 -0.16 -21.42 1.66
CA ALA A 90 -1.62 -21.31 1.64
C ALA A 90 -2.11 -20.12 0.80
N ARG A 91 -1.50 -18.94 0.98
CA ARG A 91 -1.85 -17.72 0.23
C ARG A 91 -1.55 -17.82 -1.25
N THR A 92 -0.36 -18.30 -1.61
CA THR A 92 0.00 -18.46 -3.04
C THR A 92 -0.89 -19.48 -3.74
N PHE A 93 -1.24 -20.59 -3.08
CA PHE A 93 -2.22 -21.53 -3.61
C PHE A 93 -3.57 -20.84 -3.86
N GLN A 94 -4.10 -20.12 -2.87
CA GLN A 94 -5.38 -19.43 -2.98
C GLN A 94 -5.38 -18.41 -4.11
N TRP A 95 -4.38 -17.54 -4.19
CA TRP A 95 -4.32 -16.49 -5.22
C TRP A 95 -4.27 -17.04 -6.65
N LEU A 96 -3.59 -18.17 -6.85
CA LEU A 96 -3.58 -18.85 -8.14
C LEU A 96 -4.91 -19.56 -8.43
N ALA A 97 -5.55 -20.17 -7.42
CA ALA A 97 -6.83 -20.86 -7.57
C ALA A 97 -7.96 -19.88 -7.92
N ASP A 98 -7.94 -18.69 -7.31
CA ASP A 98 -8.87 -17.59 -7.57
C ASP A 98 -8.53 -16.84 -8.87
N GLY A 99 -7.43 -17.23 -9.55
CA GLY A 99 -6.94 -16.63 -10.77
C GLY A 99 -6.45 -15.19 -10.61
N LEU A 100 -6.19 -14.73 -9.39
CA LEU A 100 -5.70 -13.36 -9.13
C LEU A 100 -4.31 -13.13 -9.72
N LEU A 101 -3.50 -14.20 -9.79
CA LEU A 101 -2.18 -14.23 -10.39
C LEU A 101 -2.13 -15.30 -11.50
N PRO A 102 -1.24 -15.16 -12.50
CA PRO A 102 -1.11 -16.13 -13.58
C PRO A 102 -0.49 -17.44 -13.10
N GLY A 103 -0.98 -18.56 -13.64
CA GLY A 103 -0.45 -19.90 -13.38
C GLY A 103 -1.51 -20.88 -12.90
N ASN A 104 -1.07 -22.04 -12.44
CA ASN A 104 -1.92 -23.09 -11.89
C ASN A 104 -1.61 -23.33 -10.42
N ALA A 105 -2.62 -23.27 -9.55
CA ALA A 105 -2.47 -23.49 -8.10
C ALA A 105 -1.85 -24.84 -7.73
N HIS A 106 -2.12 -25.88 -8.53
CA HIS A 106 -1.59 -27.23 -8.33
C HIS A 106 -0.18 -27.42 -8.90
N SER A 107 0.36 -26.42 -9.62
CA SER A 107 1.73 -26.43 -10.15
C SER A 107 2.69 -25.93 -9.07
N PRO A 108 3.61 -26.76 -8.54
CA PRO A 108 4.64 -26.30 -7.60
C PRO A 108 5.52 -25.21 -8.21
N ARG A 109 5.77 -25.29 -9.52
CA ARG A 109 6.56 -24.30 -10.26
C ARG A 109 5.92 -22.91 -10.24
N ASP A 110 4.60 -22.83 -10.43
CA ASP A 110 3.91 -21.53 -10.44
C ASP A 110 3.81 -20.92 -9.05
N ARG A 111 3.60 -21.74 -8.01
CA ARG A 111 3.69 -21.28 -6.62
C ARG A 111 5.09 -20.74 -6.29
N LEU A 112 6.14 -21.46 -6.67
CA LEU A 112 7.52 -20.99 -6.47
C LEU A 112 7.82 -19.71 -7.24
N ARG A 113 7.27 -19.52 -8.45
CA ARG A 113 7.40 -18.26 -9.20
C ARG A 113 6.80 -17.07 -8.46
N VAL A 114 5.64 -17.25 -7.83
CA VAL A 114 5.03 -16.18 -7.00
C VAL A 114 5.95 -15.84 -5.82
N LEU A 115 6.44 -16.86 -5.10
CA LEU A 115 7.34 -16.68 -3.96
C LEU A 115 8.67 -16.02 -4.34
N ASP A 116 9.27 -16.43 -5.47
CA ASP A 116 10.49 -15.83 -6.02
C ASP A 116 10.27 -14.38 -6.41
N THR A 117 9.15 -14.06 -7.05
CA THR A 117 8.79 -12.67 -7.37
C THR A 117 8.66 -11.83 -6.12
N ILE A 118 7.95 -12.32 -5.08
CA ILE A 118 7.79 -11.59 -3.82
C ILE A 118 9.14 -11.35 -3.14
N ASN A 119 9.98 -12.38 -3.01
CA ASN A 119 11.28 -12.27 -2.35
C ASN A 119 12.24 -11.36 -3.12
N HIS A 120 12.14 -11.30 -4.45
CA HIS A 120 12.95 -10.39 -5.26
C HIS A 120 12.70 -8.92 -4.94
N TYR A 121 11.43 -8.52 -4.76
CA TYR A 121 11.03 -7.13 -4.48
C TYR A 121 10.84 -6.84 -2.98
N LEU A 122 11.02 -7.85 -2.11
CA LEU A 122 10.89 -7.68 -0.67
C LEU A 122 11.88 -6.64 -0.10
N PRO A 123 13.16 -6.57 -0.52
CA PRO A 123 14.06 -5.51 -0.07
C PRO A 123 13.58 -4.11 -0.45
N ASP A 124 13.02 -3.94 -1.66
CA ASP A 124 12.47 -2.66 -2.10
C ASP A 124 11.31 -2.23 -1.20
N LEU A 125 10.38 -3.15 -0.90
CA LEU A 125 9.27 -2.91 0.04
C LEU A 125 9.77 -2.52 1.44
N LEU A 126 10.75 -3.24 1.99
CA LEU A 126 11.31 -2.96 3.31
C LEU A 126 12.04 -1.61 3.37
N SER A 127 12.58 -1.15 2.25
CA SER A 127 13.24 0.15 2.13
C SER A 127 12.30 1.31 1.83
N MET A 128 11.02 1.04 1.56
CA MET A 128 10.06 2.09 1.19
C MET A 128 9.91 3.12 2.33
N PRO A 129 9.96 4.42 2.01
CA PRO A 129 9.69 5.45 2.99
C PRO A 129 8.20 5.45 3.38
N PRO A 130 7.86 6.03 4.54
CA PRO A 130 6.47 6.33 4.88
C PRO A 130 5.78 7.16 3.79
N ALA A 131 4.44 7.08 3.71
CA ALA A 131 3.67 7.79 2.71
C ALA A 131 3.99 9.30 2.65
N PRO A 132 4.15 9.88 1.44
CA PRO A 132 4.39 11.30 1.26
C PRO A 132 3.38 12.19 2.00
N ALA A 133 3.82 13.35 2.49
CA ALA A 133 3.02 14.24 3.34
C ALA A 133 1.69 14.69 2.72
N LEU A 134 1.60 14.75 1.39
CA LEU A 134 0.36 15.05 0.65
C LEU A 134 -0.76 14.04 0.92
N ASP A 135 -0.44 12.81 1.29
CA ASP A 135 -1.44 11.78 1.62
C ASP A 135 -1.88 11.85 3.07
N ARG A 136 -0.93 12.20 3.95
CA ARG A 136 -1.22 12.41 5.36
C ARG A 136 -2.22 13.53 5.57
N ARG A 137 -2.23 14.53 4.68
CA ARG A 137 -3.17 15.67 4.69
C ARG A 137 -4.56 15.35 4.11
N ARG A 138 -4.71 14.27 3.33
CA ARG A 138 -6.03 13.78 2.90
C ARG A 138 -6.74 12.97 3.98
N SER A 139 -6.01 12.55 5.01
CA SER A 139 -6.56 12.20 6.33
C SER A 139 -6.80 13.51 7.10
N GLY A 140 -8.04 13.95 7.29
CA GLY A 140 -8.31 15.11 8.16
C GLY A 140 -8.04 14.81 9.65
N PRO A 141 -8.15 15.82 10.55
CA PRO A 141 -7.40 17.07 10.53
C PRO A 141 -5.98 16.89 11.09
N SER A 142 -5.07 17.71 10.58
CA SER A 142 -3.68 17.82 11.02
C SER A 142 -3.61 18.43 12.42
N PHE A 143 -3.28 17.63 13.43
CA PHE A 143 -2.72 18.15 14.69
C PHE A 143 -1.20 18.06 14.61
N GLY A 144 -0.56 19.21 14.43
CA GLY A 144 0.89 19.33 14.46
C GLY A 144 1.25 20.78 14.71
N GLU A 145 1.82 21.05 15.88
CA GLU A 145 2.45 22.34 16.17
C GLU A 145 3.70 22.46 15.29
N ILE A 146 3.72 23.46 14.40
CA ILE A 146 4.93 23.77 13.62
C ILE A 146 5.69 24.84 14.40
N LYS A 147 6.82 24.45 15.00
CA LYS A 147 7.79 25.39 15.56
C LYS A 147 8.83 25.72 14.49
N ILE A 148 8.64 26.84 13.79
CA ILE A 148 9.66 27.35 12.87
C ILE A 148 10.61 28.22 13.69
N THR A 149 11.85 27.77 13.85
CA THR A 149 12.92 28.52 14.49
C THR A 149 13.83 29.11 13.41
N ASN A 150 13.92 30.44 13.35
CA ASN A 150 14.89 31.11 12.49
C ASN A 150 16.29 31.00 13.11
N THR A 151 17.19 30.28 12.44
CA THR A 151 18.56 30.00 12.94
C THR A 151 19.49 31.22 12.94
N VAL A 152 19.09 32.35 12.33
CA VAL A 152 19.91 33.57 12.30
C VAL A 152 19.45 34.59 13.35
N THR A 153 18.15 34.64 13.68
CA THR A 153 17.59 35.65 14.60
C THR A 153 17.12 35.09 15.94
N GLY A 154 17.02 33.76 16.09
CA GLY A 154 16.51 33.13 17.31
C GLY A 154 15.00 33.28 17.52
N GLU A 155 14.29 33.94 16.60
CA GLU A 155 12.84 34.13 16.71
C GLU A 155 12.10 32.81 16.41
N THR A 156 11.29 32.38 17.38
CA THR A 156 10.28 31.34 17.22
C THR A 156 8.92 31.97 17.01
N ARG A 157 8.27 31.66 15.89
CA ARG A 157 6.85 31.97 15.67
C ARG A 157 6.02 30.70 15.83
N GLN A 158 5.13 30.71 16.81
CA GLN A 158 4.07 29.73 16.97
C GLN A 158 2.84 30.24 16.21
N SER A 159 2.33 29.45 15.28
CA SER A 159 1.07 29.74 14.61
C SER A 159 0.19 28.50 14.70
N GLU A 160 -0.93 28.63 15.40
CA GLU A 160 -2.01 27.66 15.36
C GLU A 160 -2.71 27.77 14.00
N ILE A 161 -2.92 26.65 13.33
CA ILE A 161 -3.68 26.62 12.07
C ILE A 161 -5.07 26.10 12.40
N SER A 162 -5.98 27.01 12.70
CA SER A 162 -7.42 26.76 12.76
C SER A 162 -8.04 27.23 11.45
N ARG A 163 -8.80 26.37 10.76
CA ARG A 163 -9.71 26.80 9.70
C ARG A 163 -11.14 26.61 10.19
N ASP A 164 -11.73 27.70 10.63
CA ASP A 164 -13.14 27.98 10.34
C ASP A 164 -13.23 28.28 8.84
N VAL A 165 -14.00 27.48 8.10
CA VAL A 165 -15.09 27.83 7.14
C VAL A 165 -15.66 26.52 6.59
#